data_AF-A0A925T4K3-F1
#
_entry.id   AF-A0A925T4K3-F1
#
_cell.length_a   1.000
_cell.length_b   1.000
_cell.length_c   1.000
_cell.angle_alpha   90.00
_cell.angle_beta   90.00
_cell.angle_gamma   90.00
#
_symmetry.space_group_name_H-M   'P 1'
#
loop_
_entity.id
_entity.type
_entity.pdbx_description
1 polymer ?
#
loop_
_entity_poly.entity_id
_entity_poly.type
_entity_poly.pdbx_seq_one_letter_code
_entity_poly.pdbx_strand_id
1 'polypeptide(L)' 'MYPWLAGRLSSFRELADETLIYDLATDQAYCLNLTAARVWKNCDGERTVAQLGELLKVDADAPVPDDIIWLALDQLEKI' A
#
# COMPACT_ATOMS: atom_id res chain seq x y z
N MET A 1 -31.04 -9.49 15.18
CA MET A 1 -31.74 -8.35 14.54
C MET A 1 -30.80 -7.16 14.60
N TYR A 2 -30.13 -6.82 13.50
CA TYR A 2 -29.04 -5.85 13.52
C TYR A 2 -29.55 -4.42 13.26
N PRO A 3 -29.09 -3.38 13.99
CA PRO A 3 -29.72 -2.06 13.99
C PRO A 3 -29.29 -1.13 12.84
N TRP A 4 -28.52 -1.60 11.86
CA TRP A 4 -27.81 -0.73 10.89
C TRP A 4 -28.58 -0.42 9.59
N LEU A 5 -29.87 -0.77 9.50
CA LEU A 5 -30.73 -0.51 8.33
C LEU A 5 -31.69 0.67 8.51
N ALA A 6 -31.23 1.77 9.12
CA ALA A 6 -32.00 3.01 9.17
C ALA A 6 -31.07 4.23 8.97
N GLY A 7 -31.12 4.82 7.77
CA GLY A 7 -30.53 6.13 7.50
C GLY A 7 -29.11 6.08 6.96
N ARG A 8 -29.00 6.29 5.64
CA ARG A 8 -27.77 6.46 4.87
C ARG A 8 -26.88 7.56 5.46
N LEU A 9 -25.73 7.18 6.03
CA LEU A 9 -24.39 7.79 5.90
C LEU A 9 -23.44 6.95 6.78
N SER A 10 -22.67 6.07 6.15
CA SER A 10 -21.62 5.29 6.81
C SER A 10 -20.29 6.03 6.66
N SER A 11 -19.86 6.75 7.69
CA SER A 11 -18.51 7.31 7.78
C SER A 11 -17.66 6.44 8.72
N PHE A 12 -16.80 5.59 8.15
CA PHE A 12 -15.78 4.83 8.89
C PHE A 12 -14.40 5.09 8.25
N ARG A 13 -13.37 5.30 9.08
CA ARG A 13 -11.98 5.58 8.67
C ARG A 13 -11.01 5.11 9.75
N GLU A 14 -10.15 4.14 9.43
CA GLU A 14 -8.90 3.84 10.15
C GLU A 14 -7.74 3.96 9.16
N LEU A 15 -6.71 4.74 9.50
CA LEU A 15 -5.56 5.05 8.64
C LEU A 15 -4.24 4.98 9.42
N ALA A 16 -3.98 3.89 10.15
CA ALA A 16 -2.70 3.75 10.84
C ALA A 16 -1.54 3.46 9.87
N ASP A 17 -1.84 2.84 8.72
CA ASP A 17 -0.82 2.17 7.89
C ASP A 17 -0.82 2.59 6.41
N GLU A 18 -1.59 3.61 6.04
CA GLU A 18 -1.64 4.12 4.66
C GLU A 18 -0.72 5.34 4.47
N THR A 19 -0.08 5.45 3.30
CA THR A 19 0.78 6.57 2.93
C THR A 19 0.17 7.35 1.77
N LEU A 20 -0.02 8.65 1.93
CA LEU A 20 -0.50 9.54 0.87
C LEU A 20 0.68 10.10 0.07
N ILE A 21 0.67 9.91 -1.25
CA ILE A 21 1.56 10.59 -2.18
C ILE A 21 0.78 11.70 -2.86
N TYR A 22 1.32 12.92 -2.86
CA TYR A 22 0.75 14.05 -3.57
C TYR A 22 1.67 14.42 -4.73
N ASP A 23 1.19 14.25 -5.96
CA ASP A 23 1.89 14.72 -7.15
C ASP A 23 1.49 16.17 -7.43
N LEU A 24 2.45 17.08 -7.22
CA LEU A 24 2.29 18.51 -7.46
C LEU A 24 2.17 18.87 -8.94
N ALA A 25 2.66 18.02 -9.85
CA ALA A 25 2.61 18.30 -11.28
C ALA A 25 1.22 18.05 -11.87
N THR A 26 0.54 17.00 -11.41
CA THR A 26 -0.80 16.61 -11.86
C THR A 26 -1.91 17.05 -10.91
N ASP A 27 -1.56 17.57 -9.74
CA ASP A 27 -2.48 17.94 -8.65
C ASP A 27 -3.32 16.74 -8.14
N GLN A 28 -2.70 15.56 -8.09
CA GLN A 28 -3.35 14.30 -7.73
C GLN A 28 -2.81 13.71 -6.42
N ALA A 29 -3.71 13.06 -5.68
CA ALA A 29 -3.39 12.41 -4.41
C ALA A 29 -3.65 10.91 -4.50
N TYR A 30 -2.64 10.10 -4.16
CA TYR A 30 -2.69 8.65 -4.20
C TYR A 30 -2.51 8.06 -2.81
N CYS A 31 -3.46 7.25 -2.35
CA CYS A 31 -3.35 6.52 -1.08
C CYS A 31 -2.71 5.14 -1.33
N LEU A 32 -1.55 4.91 -0.73
CA LEU A 32 -0.88 3.63 -0.71
C LEU A 32 -1.28 2.85 0.54
N ASN A 33 -1.59 1.57 0.38
CA ASN A 33 -1.67 0.65 1.51
C ASN A 33 -0.28 0.38 2.11
N LEU A 34 -0.23 -0.29 3.26
CA LEU A 34 1.01 -0.58 3.99
C LEU A 34 2.10 -1.21 3.11
N THR A 35 1.74 -2.23 2.34
CA THR A 35 2.71 -2.96 1.50
C THR A 35 3.24 -2.07 0.39
N ALA A 36 2.37 -1.38 -0.35
CA ALA A 36 2.78 -0.46 -1.41
C ALA A 36 3.61 0.71 -0.88
N ALA A 37 3.26 1.25 0.29
CA ALA A 37 4.01 2.30 0.96
C ALA A 37 5.43 1.83 1.34
N ARG A 38 5.56 0.60 1.83
CA ARG A 38 6.87 0.04 2.18
C ARG A 38 7.70 -0.29 0.93
N VAL A 39 7.07 -0.80 -0.13
CA VAL A 39 7.73 -0.99 -1.44
C VAL A 39 8.25 0.35 -1.95
N TRP A 40 7.41 1.38 -2.02
CA TRP A 40 7.78 2.73 -2.45
C TRP A 40 8.97 3.29 -1.67
N LYS A 41 8.97 3.19 -0.34
CA LYS A 41 10.07 3.67 0.52
C LYS A 41 11.40 2.96 0.30
N ASN A 42 11.38 1.72 -0.19
CA ASN A 42 12.58 0.88 -0.35
C ASN A 42 12.97 0.65 -1.81
N CYS A 43 12.20 1.16 -2.77
CA CYS A 43 12.57 1.18 -4.18
C CYS A 43 13.65 2.25 -4.40
N ASP A 44 14.88 1.82 -4.64
CA ASP A 44 16.03 2.67 -4.96
C ASP A 44 16.58 2.46 -6.38
N GLY A 45 15.94 1.58 -7.16
CA GLY A 45 16.38 1.22 -8.51
C GLY A 45 17.49 0.17 -8.56
N GLU A 46 18.04 -0.25 -7.42
CA GLU A 46 19.13 -1.23 -7.34
C GLU A 46 18.68 -2.55 -6.72
N ARG A 47 17.64 -2.54 -5.88
CA ARG A 47 17.10 -3.74 -5.24
C ARG A 47 16.24 -4.59 -6.19
N THR A 48 16.46 -5.90 -6.16
CA THR A 48 15.62 -6.90 -6.83
C THR A 48 14.34 -7.19 -6.04
N VAL A 49 13.33 -7.76 -6.70
CA VAL A 49 12.06 -8.13 -6.07
C VAL A 49 12.25 -9.12 -4.92
N ALA A 50 13.11 -10.13 -5.07
CA ALA A 50 13.42 -11.07 -3.99
C ALA A 50 14.05 -10.39 -2.76
N GLN A 51 14.95 -9.41 -2.99
CA GLN A 51 15.54 -8.62 -1.90
C GLN A 51 14.51 -7.74 -1.20
N LEU A 52 13.56 -7.19 -1.95
CA LEU A 52 12.42 -6.46 -1.38
C LEU A 52 11.53 -7.42 -0.57
N GLY A 53 11.32 -8.66 -1.01
CA GLY A 53 10.55 -9.68 -0.26
C GLY A 53 11.14 -9.99 1.11
N GLU A 54 12.46 -10.12 1.17
CA GLU A 54 13.19 -10.31 2.42
C GLU A 54 13.17 -9.08 3.32
N LEU A 55 13.29 -7.88 2.74
CA LEU A 55 13.30 -6.62 3.47
C LEU A 55 11.91 -6.26 4.05
N LEU A 56 10.85 -6.67 3.36
CA LEU A 56 9.48 -6.30 3.66
C LEU A 56 8.73 -7.29 4.56
N LYS A 57 9.40 -8.33 5.09
CA LYS A 57 8.85 -9.30 6.05
C LYS A 57 7.95 -8.60 7.08
N VAL A 58 6.63 -8.78 6.95
CA VAL A 58 5.62 -8.12 7.80
C VAL A 58 5.28 -9.04 8.95
N ASP A 59 5.89 -8.84 10.13
CA ASP A 59 5.64 -9.52 11.42
C ASP A 59 5.63 -11.06 11.44
N ALA A 60 5.72 -11.68 10.27
CA ALA A 60 5.85 -13.09 10.00
C ALA A 60 7.29 -13.36 9.60
N ASP A 61 7.83 -14.50 10.05
CA ASP A 61 9.20 -14.96 9.77
C ASP A 61 9.41 -15.35 8.27
N ALA A 62 8.44 -15.05 7.41
CA ALA A 62 8.43 -15.40 6.00
C ALA A 62 8.50 -14.15 5.11
N PRO A 63 9.29 -14.18 4.02
CA PRO A 63 9.37 -13.09 3.05
C PRO A 63 8.01 -12.80 2.42
N VAL A 64 7.80 -11.55 2.05
CA VAL A 64 6.64 -11.18 1.24
C VAL A 64 6.79 -11.86 -0.13
N PRO A 65 5.77 -12.58 -0.62
CA PRO A 65 5.85 -13.23 -1.93
C PRO A 65 6.09 -12.22 -3.06
N ASP A 66 6.93 -12.60 -4.02
CA ASP A 66 7.28 -11.77 -5.18
C ASP A 66 6.05 -11.23 -5.92
N ASP A 67 4.99 -12.04 -6.07
CA ASP A 67 3.74 -11.64 -6.74
C ASP A 67 3.08 -10.41 -6.09
N ILE A 68 3.16 -10.30 -4.76
CA ILE A 68 2.61 -9.16 -4.02
C ILE A 68 3.45 -7.90 -4.26
N ILE A 69 4.76 -8.06 -4.41
CA ILE A 69 5.66 -6.95 -4.72
C ILE A 69 5.45 -6.48 -6.15
N TRP A 70 5.33 -7.41 -7.11
CA TRP A 70 4.98 -7.07 -8.48
C TRP A 70 3.63 -6.36 -8.58
N LEU A 71 2.63 -6.80 -7.83
CA LEU A 71 1.34 -6.12 -7.75
C LEU A 71 1.47 -4.70 -7.20
N ALA A 72 2.28 -4.50 -6.16
CA ALA A 72 2.54 -3.17 -5.62
C ALA A 72 3.27 -2.28 -6.65
N LEU A 73 4.26 -2.81 -7.38
CA LEU A 73 4.98 -2.08 -8.42
C LEU A 73 4.06 -1.67 -9.58
N ASP A 74 3.19 -2.56 -10.05
CA ASP A 74 2.19 -2.25 -11.10
C ASP A 74 1.21 -1.15 -10.65
N GLN A 75 0.88 -1.08 -9.36
CA GLN A 75 0.08 0.00 -8.81
C GLN A 75 0.84 1.32 -8.77
N LEU A 76 2.13 1.29 -8.45
CA LEU A 76 2.99 2.48 -8.39
C LEU A 76 3.29 3.07 -9.78
N GLU A 77 3.32 2.26 -10.83
CA GLU A 77 3.50 2.76 -12.21
C GLU A 77 2.32 3.63 -12.69
N LYS A 78 1.16 3.52 -12.04
CA LYS A 78 -0.07 4.27 -12.39
C LYS A 78 -0.22 5.58 -11.62
N ILE A 79 0.76 5.92 -10.79
CA ILE A 79 0.86 7.17 -10.03
C ILE A 79 1.52 8.23 -10.91
#